data_AF-A0A950M3Z9-F1
#
_entry.id   AF-A0A950M3Z9-F1
#
_cell.length_a   1.000
_cell.length_b   1.000
_cell.length_c   1.000
_cell.angle_alpha   90.00
_cell.angle_beta   90.00
_cell.angle_gamma   90.00
#
_symmetry.space_group_name_H-M   'P 1'
#
loop_
_entity.id
_entity.type
_entity.pdbx_description
1 polymer ?
#
loop_
_entity_poly.entity_id
_entity_poly.type
_entity_poly.pdbx_seq_one_letter_code
_entity_poly.pdbx_strand_id
1 'polypeptide(L)' 'MADVVNLRHARKVRARREAEKAAAAQRLAFGRTRAERERTEAEHRLEHRRLEGHVLQKEQRPDDGSS' A
#
# COMPACT_ATOMS: atom_id res chain seq x y z
N MET A 1 38.82 25.91 -28.92
CA MET A 1 38.82 25.36 -27.56
C MET A 1 37.68 24.35 -27.52
N ALA A 2 37.95 23.07 -27.33
CA ALA A 2 36.93 22.03 -27.40
C ALA A 2 36.67 21.49 -26.00
N ASP A 3 35.42 21.57 -25.54
CA ASP A 3 35.02 21.03 -24.24
C ASP A 3 34.96 19.50 -24.33
N VAL A 4 35.89 18.84 -23.64
CA VAL A 4 35.90 17.38 -23.53
C VAL A 4 34.86 16.96 -22.51
N VAL A 5 33.66 16.63 -22.99
CA VAL A 5 32.57 16.19 -22.11
C VAL A 5 32.72 14.71 -21.75
N ASN A 6 32.76 14.39 -20.47
CA ASN A 6 32.84 13.01 -20.01
C ASN A 6 31.49 12.29 -20.18
N LEU A 7 31.41 11.48 -21.23
CA LEU A 7 30.20 10.71 -21.58
C LEU A 7 29.78 9.71 -20.49
N ARG A 8 30.70 9.22 -19.65
CA ARG A 8 30.36 8.32 -18.53
C ARG A 8 29.53 9.04 -17.49
N HIS A 9 29.91 10.28 -17.15
CA HIS A 9 29.12 11.10 -16.22
C HIS A 9 27.77 11.48 -16.82
N ALA A 10 27.74 11.87 -18.10
CA ALA A 10 26.48 12.19 -18.78
C ALA A 10 25.50 11.00 -18.75
N ARG A 11 25.97 9.78 -19.04
CA ARG A 11 25.16 8.55 -18.96
C ARG A 11 24.68 8.26 -17.55
N LYS A 12 25.54 8.42 -16.54
CA LYS A 12 25.19 8.21 -15.13
C LYS A 12 24.11 9.18 -14.66
N VAL A 13 24.22 10.46 -15.04
CA VAL A 13 23.21 11.48 -14.73
C VAL A 13 21.89 11.15 -15.41
N ARG A 14 21.91 10.74 -16.68
CA ARG A 14 20.71 10.31 -17.40
C ARG A 14 20.03 9.12 -16.70
N ALA A 15 20.78 8.10 -16.33
CA ALA A 15 20.24 6.93 -15.62
C ALA A 15 19.59 7.31 -14.28
N ARG A 16 20.22 8.20 -13.49
CA ARG A 16 19.62 8.71 -12.24
C ARG A 16 18.31 9.45 -12.48
N ARG A 17 18.28 10.34 -13.48
CA ARG A 17 17.07 11.10 -13.83
C ARG A 17 15.92 10.20 -14.28
N GLU A 18 16.20 9.17 -15.06
CA GLU A 18 15.19 8.20 -15.49
C GLU A 18 14.64 7.39 -14.30
N ALA A 19 15.50 6.99 -13.35
CA ALA A 19 15.08 6.33 -12.12
C ALA A 19 14.20 7.24 -11.24
N GLU A 20 14.55 8.52 -11.11
CA GLU A 20 13.75 9.51 -10.37
C GLU A 20 12.37 9.73 -11.00
N LYS A 21 12.30 9.83 -12.33
CA LYS A 21 11.02 9.93 -13.06
C LYS A 21 10.16 8.69 -12.86
N ALA A 22 10.75 7.50 -12.95
CA ALA A 22 10.04 6.25 -12.71
C ALA A 22 9.51 6.18 -11.28
N ALA A 23 10.32 6.57 -10.29
CA ALA A 23 9.90 6.65 -8.90
C ALA A 23 8.78 7.69 -8.68
N ALA A 24 8.83 8.85 -9.35
CA ALA A 24 7.76 9.84 -9.29
C ALA A 24 6.46 9.32 -9.93
N ALA A 25 6.55 8.66 -11.08
CA ALA A 25 5.41 8.02 -11.73
C ALA A 25 4.82 6.90 -10.86
N GLN A 26 5.66 6.09 -10.20
CA GLN A 26 5.21 5.10 -9.22
C GLN A 26 4.61 5.74 -7.97
N ARG A 27 5.11 6.86 -7.46
CA ARG A 27 4.46 7.57 -6.34
C ARG A 27 3.08 8.11 -6.73
N LEU A 28 2.91 8.58 -7.96
CA LEU A 28 1.61 9.05 -8.47
C LEU A 28 0.64 7.88 -8.72
N ALA A 29 1.12 6.83 -9.38
CA ALA A 29 0.31 5.64 -9.69
C ALA A 29 -0.02 4.81 -8.44
N PHE A 30 0.92 4.74 -7.50
CA PHE A 30 0.79 4.07 -6.21
C PHE A 30 0.80 5.10 -5.09
N GLY A 31 -0.08 6.12 -5.17
CA GLY A 31 -0.27 7.15 -4.13
C GLY A 31 -0.51 6.61 -2.70
N ARG A 32 -0.63 5.28 -2.55
CA ARG A 32 -0.37 4.54 -1.32
C ARG A 32 0.80 3.59 -1.53
N THR A 33 1.83 3.72 -0.70
CA THR A 33 2.95 2.78 -0.66
C THR A 33 2.46 1.36 -0.33
N ARG A 34 3.24 0.33 -0.71
CA ARG A 34 2.90 -1.07 -0.37
C ARG A 34 2.67 -1.26 1.13
N ALA A 35 3.47 -0.59 1.95
CA ALA A 35 3.34 -0.61 3.42
C ALA A 35 2.02 0.01 3.90
N GLU A 36 1.56 1.10 3.29
CA GLU A 36 0.27 1.71 3.62
C GLU A 36 -0.89 0.80 3.21
N ARG A 37 -0.81 0.18 2.03
CA ARG A 37 -1.79 -0.82 1.58
C ARG A 37 -1.88 -2.01 2.54
N GLU A 38 -0.74 -2.59 2.93
CA GLU A 38 -0.70 -3.71 3.88
C GLU A 38 -1.29 -3.33 5.25
N ARG A 39 -1.02 -2.10 5.74
CA ARG A 39 -1.63 -1.60 6.97
C ARG A 39 -3.15 -1.49 6.86
N THR A 40 -3.65 -0.86 5.79
CA THR A 40 -5.10 -0.69 5.62
C THR A 40 -5.80 -2.04 5.50
N GLU A 41 -5.18 -2.99 4.80
CA GLU A 41 -5.73 -4.33 4.62
C GLU A 41 -5.69 -5.14 5.92
N ALA A 42 -4.66 -4.97 6.75
CA ALA A 42 -4.59 -5.57 8.07
C ALA A 42 -5.66 -4.99 9.03
N GLU A 43 -5.87 -3.68 9.00
CA GLU A 43 -6.94 -2.99 9.75
C GLU A 43 -8.31 -3.53 9.33
N HIS A 44 -8.59 -3.59 8.02
CA HIS A 44 -9.84 -4.11 7.49
C HIS A 44 -10.08 -5.59 7.85
N ARG A 45 -9.03 -6.43 7.87
CA ARG A 45 -9.13 -7.82 8.33
C ARG A 45 -9.43 -7.94 9.82
N LEU A 46 -8.92 -7.03 10.65
CA LEU A 46 -9.21 -7.01 12.08
C LEU A 46 -10.65 -6.54 12.33
N GLU A 47 -11.11 -5.52 11.61
CA GLU A 47 -12.49 -5.05 11.67
C GLU A 47 -13.47 -6.12 11.20
N HIS A 48 -13.19 -6.81 10.09
CA HIS A 48 -14.01 -7.92 9.62
C HIS A 48 -14.13 -9.02 10.67
N ARG A 49 -13.01 -9.46 11.26
CA ARG A 49 -13.03 -10.47 12.33
C ARG A 49 -13.80 -10.01 13.57
N ARG A 50 -13.70 -8.73 13.93
CA ARG A 50 -14.49 -8.17 15.05
C ARG A 50 -15.99 -8.22 14.74
N LEU A 51 -16.38 -7.79 13.54
CA LEU A 51 -17.79 -7.81 13.11
C LEU A 51 -18.33 -9.25 13.03
N GLU A 52 -17.59 -10.20 12.45
CA GLU A 52 -17.98 -11.61 12.41
C GLU A 52 -18.16 -12.21 13.81
N GLY A 53 -17.28 -11.88 14.75
CA GLY A 53 -17.43 -12.30 16.16
C GLY A 53 -18.69 -11.74 16.83
N HIS A 54 -19.10 -10.52 16.48
CA HIS A 54 -20.34 -9.92 16.96
C HIS A 54 -21.61 -10.49 16.29
N VAL A 55 -21.53 -10.89 15.02
CA VAL A 55 -22.64 -11.57 14.32
C VAL A 55 -22.88 -12.96 14.93
N LEU A 56 -21.81 -13.72 15.19
CA LEU A 56 -21.95 -15.08 15.75
C LEU A 56 -22.56 -15.09 17.16
N GLN A 57 -22.31 -14.06 17.98
CA GLN A 57 -22.92 -13.94 19.30
C GLN A 57 -24.40 -13.54 19.24
N LYS A 58 -24.85 -12.89 18.16
CA LYS A 58 -26.25 -12.46 18.04
C LYS A 58 -27.19 -13.62 17.67
N GLU A 59 -26.64 -14.67 17.06
CA GLU A 59 -27.36 -15.92 16.72
C GLU A 59 -27.51 -16.88 17.91
N GLN A 60 -26.76 -16.70 19.00
CA GLN A 60 -26.91 -17.48 20.23
C GLN A 60 -27.71 -16.70 21.27
N ARG A 61 -28.96 -16.36 20.93
CA ARG A 61 -29.99 -16.23 21.97
C ARG A 61 -30.83 -17.51 21.92
N PRO A 62 -30.64 -18.46 22.85
CA PRO A 62 -31.69 -19.45 23.07
C PRO A 62 -32.91 -18.67 23.55
N ASP A 63 -34.01 -18.82 22.83
CA ASP A 63 -35.32 -18.31 23.23
C ASP A 63 -35.78 -19.18 24.43
N ASP A 64 -35.28 -18.85 25.62
CA ASP A 64 -35.72 -19.43 26.88
C ASP A 64 -37.04 -18.74 27.28
N GLY A 65 -38.15 -19.33 26.85
CA GLY A 65 -39.51 -18.83 27.10
C GLY A 65 -40.53 -19.94 27.30
N SER A 66 -40.33 -20.78 28.32
CA SER A 66 -41.37 -21.64 28.89
C SER A 66 -42.46 -20.78 29.56
N SER A 67 -43.68 -20.76 29.01
CA SER A 67 -44.94 -20.98 29.73
C SER A 67 -46.15 -20.98 28.80
#